data_AF-Q47805-F1
#
_entry.id   AF-Q47805-F1
#
_cell.length_a   1.000
_cell.length_b   1.000
_cell.length_c   1.000
_cell.angle_alpha   90.00
_cell.angle_beta   90.00
_cell.angle_gamma   90.00
#
_symmetry.space_group_name_H-M   'P 1'
#
loop_
_entity.id
_entity.type
_entity.pdbx_description
1 polymer ?
#
loop_
_entity_poly.entity_id
_entity_poly.type
_entity_poly.pdbx_seq_one_letter_code
_entity_poly.pdbx_strand_id
1 'polypeptide(L)'
;MVKKRQAWVKSHKTQEGAETEKALLWTLSSEIEVSVETPITCLFYFDYYIAVKPVERYNETIDSFGYIYENYGFKKKYIKKVAVRYFPRERERLAQLEIPFELVAPKERQIII
;
A
#
# COMPACT_ATOMS: atom_id res chain seq x y z
N MET A 1 23.31 7.70 -5.27
CA MET A 1 22.24 8.29 -6.12
C MET A 1 21.32 7.15 -6.56
N VAL A 2 20.26 6.86 -5.80
CA VAL A 2 19.39 5.71 -6.12
C VAL A 2 18.47 6.12 -7.26
N LYS A 3 18.62 5.49 -8.44
CA LYS A 3 17.76 5.71 -9.61
C LYS A 3 16.29 5.60 -9.14
N LYS A 4 15.49 6.64 -9.38
CA LYS A 4 14.04 6.61 -9.18
C LYS A 4 13.51 5.36 -9.90
N ARG A 5 12.91 4.41 -9.16
CA ARG A 5 12.17 3.31 -9.77
C ARG A 5 10.97 3.94 -10.50
N GLN A 6 11.08 4.00 -11.82
CA GLN A 6 10.00 4.44 -12.70
C GLN A 6 9.19 3.21 -13.06
N ALA A 7 7.88 3.27 -12.85
CA ALA A 7 6.95 2.27 -13.35
C ALA A 7 6.24 2.86 -14.57
N TRP A 8 6.18 2.11 -15.66
CA TRP A 8 5.41 2.47 -16.85
C TRP A 8 4.21 1.54 -16.96
N VAL A 9 3.06 2.09 -17.32
CA VAL A 9 1.80 1.35 -17.43
C VAL A 9 1.24 1.54 -18.82
N LYS A 10 0.82 0.43 -19.45
CA LYS A 10 0.14 0.42 -20.74
C LYS A 10 -1.11 -0.45 -20.62
N SER A 11 -2.24 0.09 -21.09
CA SER A 11 -3.52 -0.63 -21.08
C SER A 11 -3.73 -1.36 -22.40
N HIS A 12 -4.26 -2.58 -22.31
CA HIS A 12 -4.62 -3.40 -23.45
C HIS A 12 -6.12 -3.71 -23.44
N LYS A 13 -6.71 -3.85 -24.64
CA LYS A 13 -8.13 -4.22 -24.78
C LYS A 13 -8.38 -5.71 -24.59
N THR A 14 -7.35 -6.56 -24.77
CA THR A 14 -7.45 -8.02 -24.68
C THR A 14 -6.29 -8.57 -23.86
N GLN A 15 -6.54 -9.66 -23.12
CA GLN A 15 -5.51 -10.38 -22.34
C GLN A 15 -4.38 -10.88 -23.25
N GLU A 16 -4.75 -11.47 -24.39
CA GLU A 16 -3.80 -12.01 -25.37
C GLU A 16 -2.84 -10.94 -25.91
N GLY A 17 -3.35 -9.72 -26.13
CA GLY A 17 -2.52 -8.59 -26.54
C GLY A 17 -1.53 -8.13 -25.45
N ALA A 18 -1.93 -8.23 -24.17
CA ALA A 18 -1.06 -7.90 -23.05
C ALA A 18 0.05 -8.95 -22.84
N GLU A 19 -0.28 -10.24 -22.92
CA GLU A 19 0.69 -11.33 -22.79
C GLU A 19 1.70 -11.35 -23.93
N THR A 20 1.25 -11.08 -25.16
CA THR A 20 2.13 -10.97 -26.33
C THR A 20 3.15 -9.85 -26.16
N GLU A 21 2.72 -8.68 -25.68
CA GLU A 21 3.62 -7.56 -25.44
C GLU A 21 4.57 -7.82 -24.26
N LYS A 22 4.09 -8.47 -23.19
CA LYS A 22 4.96 -8.91 -22.07
C LYS A 22 6.09 -9.80 -22.55
N ALA A 23 5.79 -10.81 -23.38
CA ALA A 23 6.81 -11.71 -23.94
C ALA A 23 7.83 -10.96 -24.80
N LEU A 24 7.37 -9.99 -25.59
CA LEU A 24 8.23 -9.16 -26.44
C LEU A 24 9.14 -8.25 -25.60
N LEU A 25 8.60 -7.57 -24.58
CA LEU A 25 9.37 -6.71 -23.69
C LEU A 25 10.44 -7.48 -22.90
N TRP A 26 10.09 -8.69 -22.42
CA TRP A 26 11.05 -9.57 -21.76
C TRP A 26 12.20 -9.99 -22.69
N THR A 27 11.90 -10.24 -23.96
CA THR A 27 12.91 -10.58 -24.97
C THR A 27 13.85 -9.40 -25.25
N LEU A 28 13.34 -8.17 -25.18
CA LEU A 28 14.11 -6.94 -25.47
C LEU A 28 15.00 -6.49 -24.30
N SER A 29 14.66 -6.84 -23.06
CA SER A 29 15.48 -6.52 -21.90
C SER A 29 15.16 -7.47 -20.75
N SER A 30 16.15 -8.28 -20.35
CA SER A 30 16.03 -9.18 -19.20
C SER A 30 16.18 -8.47 -17.85
N GLU A 31 16.47 -7.17 -17.85
CA GLU A 31 16.67 -6.38 -16.63
C GLU A 31 15.36 -5.73 -16.13
N ILE A 32 14.27 -5.82 -16.90
CA ILE A 32 12.96 -5.29 -16.51
C ILE A 32 12.02 -6.41 -16.04
N GLU A 33 11.33 -6.15 -14.93
CA GLU A 33 10.22 -6.99 -14.49
C GLU A 33 8.94 -6.53 -15.21
N VAL A 34 8.27 -7.46 -15.90
CA VAL A 34 7.04 -7.18 -16.64
C VAL A 34 5.94 -8.12 -16.17
N SER A 35 4.85 -7.57 -15.62
CA SER A 35 3.65 -8.31 -15.24
C SER A 35 2.43 -7.81 -16.02
N VAL A 36 1.49 -8.72 -16.25
CA VAL A 36 0.16 -8.39 -16.79
C VAL A 36 -0.79 -8.38 -15.60
N GLU A 37 -1.47 -7.26 -15.40
CA GLU A 37 -2.36 -7.05 -14.27
C GLU A 37 -3.76 -6.68 -14.76
N THR A 38 -4.77 -7.21 -14.08
CA THR A 38 -6.14 -6.76 -14.25
C THR A 38 -6.36 -5.46 -13.47
N PRO A 39 -7.31 -4.59 -13.88
CA PRO A 39 -7.64 -3.39 -13.11
C PRO A 39 -7.99 -3.68 -11.63
N ILE A 40 -8.58 -4.85 -11.37
CA ILE A 40 -8.91 -5.31 -10.01
C ILE A 40 -7.65 -5.74 -9.25
N THR A 41 -6.69 -6.45 -9.88
CA THR A 41 -5.41 -6.78 -9.22
C THR A 41 -4.57 -5.54 -8.97
N CYS A 42 -4.61 -4.54 -9.86
CA CYS A 42 -4.07 -3.21 -9.60
C CYS A 42 -4.60 -2.62 -8.29
N LEU A 43 -5.91 -2.73 -8.01
CA LEU A 43 -6.52 -2.25 -6.75
C LEU A 43 -5.96 -2.95 -5.49
N PHE A 44 -5.51 -4.21 -5.61
CA PHE A 44 -4.92 -4.97 -4.50
C PHE A 44 -3.44 -4.63 -4.22
N TYR A 45 -2.76 -3.95 -5.14
CA TYR A 45 -1.42 -3.39 -4.90
C TYR A 45 -1.45 -2.02 -4.22
N PHE A 46 -2.64 -1.45 -3.97
CA PHE A 46 -2.74 -0.24 -3.18
C PHE A 46 -2.71 -0.55 -1.69
N ASP A 47 -2.18 0.42 -0.96
CA ASP A 47 -2.15 0.43 0.48
C ASP A 47 -3.05 1.55 0.98
N TYR A 48 -3.92 1.23 1.94
CA TYR A 48 -4.55 2.22 2.78
C TYR A 48 -3.59 2.63 3.90
N TYR A 49 -3.62 3.91 4.26
CA TYR A 49 -2.95 4.38 5.47
C TYR A 49 -4.04 4.71 6.48
N ILE A 50 -4.03 3.98 7.58
CA ILE A 50 -5.00 4.12 8.64
C ILE A 50 -4.38 4.98 9.72
N ALA A 51 -5.04 6.07 10.06
CA ALA A 51 -4.64 6.97 11.14
C ALA A 51 -5.52 6.77 12.36
N VAL A 52 -4.90 6.61 13.52
CA VAL A 52 -5.54 6.46 14.82
C VAL A 52 -5.00 7.54 15.75
N LYS A 53 -5.88 8.22 16.49
CA LYS A 53 -5.45 9.16 17.54
C LYS A 53 -4.93 8.38 18.75
N PRO A 54 -3.92 8.89 19.46
CA PRO A 54 -3.45 8.26 20.69
C PRO A 54 -4.60 8.16 21.71
N VAL A 55 -4.74 6.99 22.31
CA VAL A 55 -5.70 6.69 23.37
C VAL A 55 -4.90 5.95 24.44
N GLU A 56 -4.68 6.58 25.59
CA GLU A 56 -3.70 6.16 26.60
C GLU A 56 -3.79 4.66 26.95
N ARG A 57 -5.01 4.15 27.19
CA ARG A 57 -5.28 2.73 27.48
C ARG A 57 -4.96 1.73 26.36
N TYR A 58 -4.77 2.20 25.13
CA TYR A 58 -4.58 1.37 23.93
C TYR A 58 -3.31 1.69 23.14
N ASN A 59 -2.49 2.64 23.59
CA ASN A 59 -1.28 3.03 22.85
C ASN A 59 -0.33 1.83 22.64
N GLU A 60 -0.04 1.08 23.69
CA GLU A 60 0.79 -0.14 23.60
C GLU A 60 0.16 -1.20 22.68
N THR A 61 -1.15 -1.38 22.75
CA THR A 61 -1.90 -2.29 21.87
C THR A 61 -1.81 -1.86 20.41
N ILE A 62 -1.95 -0.56 20.13
CA ILE A 62 -1.86 0.02 18.79
C ILE A 62 -0.45 -0.13 18.22
N ASP A 63 0.58 0.07 19.04
CA ASP A 63 1.98 -0.22 18.67
C ASP A 63 2.16 -1.71 18.35
N SER A 64 1.62 -2.61 19.19
CA SER A 64 1.69 -4.06 18.95
C SER A 64 0.99 -4.50 17.66
N PHE A 65 -0.02 -3.74 17.21
CA PHE A 65 -0.69 -3.97 15.93
C PHE A 65 0.14 -3.48 14.73
N GLY A 66 1.30 -2.86 14.96
CA GLY A 66 2.20 -2.37 13.92
C GLY A 66 1.83 -0.99 13.39
N TYR A 67 1.10 -0.18 14.17
CA TYR A 67 1.02 1.25 13.90
C TYR A 67 2.30 1.93 14.37
N ILE A 68 2.65 3.05 13.74
CA ILE A 68 3.84 3.81 14.09
C ILE A 68 3.41 5.24 14.43
N TYR A 69 3.80 5.70 15.60
CA TYR A 69 3.52 7.07 16.05
C TYR A 69 4.29 8.10 15.21
N GLU A 70 3.60 9.17 14.83
CA GLU A 70 4.15 10.31 14.07
C GLU A 70 4.90 9.94 12.79
N ASN A 71 4.35 9.00 12.01
CA ASN A 71 4.94 8.54 10.76
C ASN A 71 4.17 9.04 9.52
N TYR A 72 4.75 8.86 8.32
CA TYR A 72 4.16 9.20 7.01
C TYR A 72 3.76 10.67 6.86
N GLY A 73 4.46 11.57 7.56
CA GLY A 73 4.19 13.01 7.56
C GLY A 73 3.00 13.44 8.43
N PHE A 74 2.52 12.57 9.33
CA PHE A 74 1.49 12.91 10.31
C PHE A 74 2.09 13.13 11.69
N LYS A 75 1.57 14.12 12.42
CA LYS A 75 1.93 14.39 13.83
C LYS A 75 0.77 14.02 14.75
N LYS A 76 1.08 13.65 15.99
CA LYS A 76 0.12 13.28 17.05
C LYS A 76 -0.87 12.18 16.67
N LYS A 77 -0.45 11.24 15.81
CA LYS A 77 -1.27 10.13 15.33
C LYS A 77 -0.41 8.89 15.12
N TYR A 78 -1.02 7.73 15.33
CA TYR A 78 -0.52 6.42 14.95
C TYR A 78 -0.94 6.11 13.52
N ILE A 79 0.01 5.75 12.66
CA ILE A 79 -0.27 5.44 11.26
C ILE A 79 0.18 4.02 10.93
N LYS A 80 -0.69 3.26 10.28
CA LYS A 80 -0.35 1.94 9.73
C LYS A 80 -0.65 1.88 8.24
N LYS A 81 0.32 1.38 7.49
CA LYS A 81 0.18 1.02 6.08
C LYS A 81 -0.44 -0.37 5.99
N VAL A 82 -1.57 -0.51 5.32
CA VAL A 82 -2.36 -1.75 5.23
C VAL A 82 -2.71 -2.01 3.78
N ALA A 83 -2.23 -3.13 3.24
CA ALA A 83 -2.64 -3.57 1.91
C ALA A 83 -4.16 -3.71 1.86
N VAL A 84 -4.78 -3.26 0.77
CA VAL A 84 -6.26 -3.22 0.62
C VAL A 84 -6.91 -4.56 0.97
N ARG A 85 -6.29 -5.69 0.60
CA ARG A 85 -6.80 -7.05 0.91
C ARG A 85 -6.93 -7.35 2.41
N TYR A 86 -6.16 -6.68 3.27
CA TYR A 86 -6.19 -6.87 4.72
C TYR A 86 -6.98 -5.79 5.47
N PHE A 87 -7.45 -4.77 4.76
CA PHE A 87 -8.19 -3.66 5.36
C PHE A 87 -9.46 -4.08 6.11
N PRO A 88 -10.30 -5.01 5.61
CA PRO A 88 -11.49 -5.45 6.35
C PRO A 88 -11.16 -6.05 7.72
N ARG A 89 -10.09 -6.84 7.79
CA ARG A 89 -9.60 -7.46 9.04
C ARG A 89 -9.07 -6.41 10.02
N GLU A 90 -8.35 -5.41 9.50
CA GLU A 90 -7.83 -4.32 10.33
C GLU A 90 -8.97 -3.46 10.89
N ARG A 91 -9.98 -3.15 10.06
CA ARG A 91 -11.18 -2.43 10.46
C ARG A 91 -11.93 -3.14 11.58
N GLU A 92 -12.12 -4.46 11.46
CA GLU A 92 -12.79 -5.27 12.46
C GLU A 92 -12.03 -5.25 13.80
N ARG A 93 -10.70 -5.38 13.76
CA ARG A 93 -9.85 -5.31 14.95
C ARG A 93 -9.99 -3.97 15.70
N LEU A 94 -10.00 -2.86 14.97
CA LEU A 94 -10.19 -1.53 15.57
C LEU A 94 -11.61 -1.34 16.12
N ALA A 95 -12.62 -1.86 15.42
CA ALA A 95 -14.01 -1.80 15.84
C ALA A 95 -14.26 -2.58 17.14
N GLN A 96 -13.65 -3.76 17.31
CA GLN A 96 -13.74 -4.54 18.55
C GLN A 96 -13.22 -3.80 19.79
N LEU A 97 -12.29 -2.85 19.60
CA LEU A 97 -11.73 -2.02 20.67
C LEU A 97 -12.39 -0.64 20.77
N GLU A 98 -13.41 -0.38 19.95
CA GLU A 98 -14.08 0.91 19.80
C GLU A 98 -13.11 2.05 19.47
N ILE A 99 -12.05 1.74 18.72
CA ILE A 99 -11.03 2.73 18.35
C ILE A 99 -11.43 3.38 17.02
N PRO A 100 -11.70 4.71 17.01
CA PRO A 100 -12.00 5.42 15.78
C PRO A 100 -10.74 5.57 14.92
N PHE A 101 -10.90 5.48 13.60
CA PHE A 101 -9.82 5.64 12.65
C PHE A 101 -10.22 6.47 11.43
N GLU A 102 -9.21 7.02 10.74
CA GLU A 102 -9.35 7.78 9.51
C GLU A 102 -8.51 7.13 8.40
N LEU A 103 -9.05 7.06 7.18
CA LEU A 103 -8.23 6.77 6.00
C LEU A 103 -7.52 8.05 5.57
N VAL A 104 -6.20 8.00 5.50
CA VAL A 104 -5.38 9.15 5.14
C VAL A 104 -4.49 8.85 3.93
N ALA A 105 -4.10 9.89 3.20
CA ALA A 105 -3.06 9.81 2.18
C ALA A 105 -1.72 10.25 2.80
N PRO A 106 -0.63 9.48 2.65
CA PRO A 106 0.67 9.85 3.20
C PRO A 106 1.13 11.20 2.64
N LYS A 107 1.55 12.12 3.51
CA LYS A 107 2.04 13.44 3.11
C LYS A 107 3.48 13.39 2.63
N GLU A 108 4.22 12.37 3.08
CA GLU A 108 5.58 12.08 2.67
C GLU A 108 5.70 10.60 2.32
N ARG A 109 6.32 10.30 1.16
CA ARG A 109 6.56 8.92 0.72
C ARG A 109 7.92 8.49 1.25
N GLN A 110 7.98 7.84 2.42
CA GLN A 110 9.25 7.29 2.89
C GLN A 110 9.54 5.92 2.26
N ILE A 111 10.73 5.84 1.69
CA ILE A 111 11.40 4.62 1.26
C ILE A 111 11.92 3.98 2.54
N ILE A 112 11.44 2.79 2.88
CA ILE A 112 12.08 1.96 3.90
C ILE A 112 13.46 1.60 3.33
N ILE A 113 14.52 2.12 3.95
CA ILE A 113 15.91 1.82 3.60
C ILE A 113 16.26 0.43 4.12
#